data_AF-A0A833P096-F1
#
_entry.id   AF-A0A833P096-F1
#
_cell.length_a   1.000
_cell.length_b   1.000
_cell.length_c   1.000
_cell.angle_alpha   90.00
_cell.angle_beta   90.00
_cell.angle_gamma   90.00
#
_symmetry.space_group_name_H-M   'P 1'
#
loop_
_entity.id
_entity.type
_entity.pdbx_description
1 polymer ?
#
loop_
_entity_poly.entity_id
_entity_poly.type
_entity_poly.pdbx_seq_one_letter_code
_entity_poly.pdbx_strand_id
1 'polypeptide(L)'
;MKNILNQIQKGLETNLYYLSLFVSLSMPDICGAIESQNGEASGKKYADWFDKYVAPKYNGFLSGDDCYKFRCSLIHQGSSQHPKSNYSRVLFVEPSSTTNIFHKLIMNDALNIDVHIFCNDIVAGVNDWLQKVENSELYKINYDKFMRRYPNGLKPYIVGVPVIG
;
A
#
# COMPACT_ATOMS: atom_id res chain seq x y z
N MET A 1 3.13 -0.71 12.42
CA MET A 1 3.14 0.03 11.15
C MET A 1 4.53 0.52 10.72
N LYS A 2 5.24 1.34 11.51
CA LYS A 2 6.58 1.88 11.15
C LYS A 2 7.57 0.82 10.65
N ASN A 3 7.61 -0.37 11.27
CA ASN A 3 8.46 -1.48 10.82
C ASN A 3 8.15 -1.95 9.39
N ILE A 4 6.87 -2.02 8.99
CA ILE A 4 6.48 -2.40 7.63
C ILE A 4 6.91 -1.32 6.64
N LEU A 5 6.67 -0.04 6.96
CA LEU A 5 7.07 1.07 6.10
C LEU A 5 8.57 1.10 5.85
N ASN A 6 9.37 0.90 6.90
CA ASN A 6 10.83 0.78 6.78
C ASN A 6 11.25 -0.42 5.90
N GLN A 7 10.52 -1.54 5.96
CA GLN A 7 10.80 -2.69 5.09
C GLN A 7 10.43 -2.42 3.63
N ILE A 8 9.35 -1.68 3.35
CA ILE A 8 9.03 -1.22 1.99
C ILE A 8 10.22 -0.41 1.45
N GLN A 9 10.69 0.59 2.21
CA GLN A 9 11.79 1.47 1.81
C GLN A 9 13.09 0.70 1.56
N LYS A 10 13.50 -0.17 2.49
CA LYS A 10 14.67 -1.04 2.30
C LYS A 10 14.54 -1.97 1.09
N GLY A 11 13.32 -2.45 0.83
CA GLY A 11 13.05 -3.24 -0.38
C GLY A 11 13.28 -2.42 -1.65
N LEU A 12 12.88 -1.14 -1.67
CA LEU A 12 13.13 -0.26 -2.81
C LEU A 12 14.64 0.02 -2.98
N GLU A 13 15.37 0.27 -1.91
CA GLU A 13 16.83 0.49 -1.90
C GLU A 13 17.63 -0.72 -2.43
N THR A 14 17.07 -1.93 -2.30
CA THR A 14 17.69 -3.19 -2.71
C THR A 14 17.02 -3.83 -3.93
N ASN A 15 16.20 -3.06 -4.66
CA ASN A 15 15.50 -3.47 -5.87
C ASN A 15 14.56 -4.68 -5.71
N LEU A 16 14.04 -4.92 -4.51
CA LEU A 16 13.04 -5.94 -4.20
C LEU A 16 11.62 -5.44 -4.58
N TYR A 17 11.42 -5.06 -5.83
CA TYR A 17 10.24 -4.31 -6.28
C TYR A 17 8.92 -5.06 -6.09
N TYR A 18 8.88 -6.36 -6.35
CA TYR A 18 7.67 -7.15 -6.09
C TYR A 18 7.30 -7.09 -4.60
N LEU A 19 8.25 -7.29 -3.68
CA LEU A 19 7.95 -7.25 -2.26
C LEU A 19 7.45 -5.85 -1.84
N SER A 20 8.13 -4.79 -2.26
CA SER A 20 7.74 -3.42 -1.93
C SER A 20 6.38 -3.06 -2.53
N LEU A 21 6.10 -3.45 -3.78
CA LEU A 21 4.84 -3.15 -4.47
C LEU A 21 3.66 -3.90 -3.84
N PHE A 22 3.79 -5.20 -3.60
CA PHE A 22 2.73 -6.01 -2.99
C PHE A 22 2.38 -5.49 -1.59
N VAL A 23 3.40 -5.18 -0.77
CA VAL A 23 3.17 -4.65 0.57
C VAL A 23 2.57 -3.25 0.49
N SER A 24 3.06 -2.36 -0.38
CA SER A 24 2.49 -1.02 -0.57
C SER A 24 1.01 -1.07 -0.97
N LEU A 25 0.65 -1.94 -1.91
CA LEU A 25 -0.74 -2.10 -2.34
C LEU A 25 -1.66 -2.66 -1.25
N SER A 26 -1.13 -3.31 -0.22
CA SER A 26 -1.94 -3.76 0.94
C SER A 26 -2.20 -2.66 1.98
N MET A 27 -1.39 -1.60 1.99
CA MET A 27 -1.44 -0.58 3.05
C MET A 27 -2.77 0.17 3.12
N PRO A 28 -3.42 0.59 2.02
CA PRO A 28 -4.72 1.26 2.10
C PRO A 28 -5.81 0.39 2.73
N ASP A 29 -5.82 -0.93 2.48
CA ASP A 29 -6.75 -1.84 3.15
C ASP A 29 -6.48 -1.94 4.65
N ILE A 30 -5.20 -2.09 5.03
CA ILE A 30 -4.79 -2.16 6.43
C ILE A 30 -5.20 -0.89 7.17
N CYS A 31 -4.91 0.29 6.60
CA CYS A 31 -5.29 1.57 7.18
C CYS A 31 -6.81 1.75 7.25
N GLY A 32 -7.53 1.41 6.16
CA GLY A 32 -8.99 1.46 6.12
C GLY A 32 -9.66 0.51 7.12
N ALA A 33 -9.08 -0.66 7.36
CA ALA A 33 -9.54 -1.59 8.40
C ALA A 33 -9.35 -1.00 9.80
N ILE A 34 -8.16 -0.47 10.09
CA ILE A 34 -7.84 0.13 11.40
C ILE A 34 -8.74 1.34 11.71
N GLU A 35 -9.04 2.18 10.72
CA GLU A 35 -9.92 3.35 10.90
C GLU A 35 -11.41 2.96 10.98
N SER A 36 -11.79 1.72 10.68
CA SER A 36 -13.20 1.32 10.61
C SER A 36 -13.78 0.81 11.92
N GLN A 37 -15.08 1.05 12.12
CA GLN A 37 -15.79 0.62 13.33
C GLN A 37 -15.80 -0.90 13.54
N ASN A 38 -15.86 -1.67 12.44
CA ASN A 38 -15.83 -3.13 12.50
C ASN A 38 -14.42 -3.73 12.41
N GLY A 39 -13.39 -2.91 12.20
CA GLY A 39 -12.00 -3.39 12.10
C GLY A 39 -11.68 -4.15 10.81
N GLU A 40 -12.53 -4.06 9.78
CA GLU A 40 -12.38 -4.83 8.54
C GLU A 40 -12.11 -3.96 7.31
N ALA A 41 -11.31 -4.48 6.38
CA ALA A 41 -11.09 -3.83 5.10
C ALA A 41 -12.31 -3.99 4.17
N SER A 42 -12.46 -3.06 3.22
CA SER A 42 -13.38 -3.23 2.10
C SER A 42 -12.87 -2.41 0.91
N GLY A 43 -13.27 -2.79 -0.31
CA GLY A 43 -12.84 -2.04 -1.49
C GLY A 43 -13.23 -0.56 -1.47
N LYS A 44 -14.38 -0.24 -0.87
CA LYS A 44 -14.76 1.17 -0.65
C LYS A 44 -13.80 1.86 0.31
N LYS A 45 -13.46 1.25 1.45
CA LYS A 45 -12.51 1.82 2.42
C LYS A 45 -11.12 2.00 1.81
N TYR A 46 -10.68 1.06 0.99
CA TYR A 46 -9.44 1.19 0.21
C TYR A 46 -9.49 2.42 -0.68
N ALA A 47 -10.52 2.52 -1.52
CA ALA A 47 -10.64 3.60 -2.50
C ALA A 47 -10.71 4.95 -1.79
N ASP A 48 -11.56 5.08 -0.76
CA ASP A 48 -11.70 6.30 0.04
C ASP A 48 -10.36 6.69 0.71
N TRP A 49 -9.60 5.72 1.25
CA TRP A 49 -8.30 6.00 1.83
C TRP A 49 -7.29 6.48 0.78
N PHE A 50 -7.20 5.79 -0.35
CA PHE A 50 -6.28 6.14 -1.43
C PHE A 50 -6.60 7.53 -2.00
N ASP A 51 -7.89 7.81 -2.24
CA ASP A 51 -8.36 9.10 -2.75
C ASP A 51 -8.02 10.25 -1.81
N LYS A 52 -8.02 10.00 -0.50
CA LYS A 52 -7.70 11.01 0.51
C LYS A 52 -6.21 11.26 0.67
N TYR A 53 -5.37 10.22 0.66
CA TYR A 53 -3.97 10.32 1.08
C TYR A 53 -2.95 10.23 -0.07
N VAL A 54 -3.35 9.74 -1.25
CA VAL A 54 -2.42 9.43 -2.34
C VAL A 54 -2.86 10.03 -3.66
N ALA A 55 -4.13 9.85 -4.06
CA ALA A 55 -4.65 10.33 -5.35
C ALA A 55 -4.42 11.82 -5.65
N PRO A 56 -4.35 12.77 -4.68
CA PRO A 56 -4.03 14.16 -4.97
C PRO A 56 -2.69 14.35 -5.68
N LYS A 57 -1.74 13.41 -5.53
CA LYS A 57 -0.44 13.42 -6.23
C LYS A 57 -0.53 12.91 -7.67
N TYR A 58 -1.63 12.23 -8.00
CA TYR A 58 -1.85 11.56 -9.28
C TYR A 58 -2.65 12.41 -10.26
N ASN A 59 -3.14 13.59 -9.90
CA ASN A 59 -3.80 14.54 -10.80
C ASN A 59 -4.87 13.90 -11.71
N GLY A 60 -5.65 12.96 -11.17
CA GLY A 60 -6.70 12.24 -11.91
C GLY A 60 -6.21 11.04 -12.75
N PHE A 61 -4.91 10.76 -12.84
CA PHE A 61 -4.37 9.58 -13.55
C PHE A 61 -4.58 8.28 -12.79
N LEU A 62 -4.78 8.31 -11.46
CA LEU A 62 -5.04 7.11 -10.69
C LEU A 62 -5.97 7.44 -9.54
N SER A 63 -7.21 6.97 -9.64
CA SER A 63 -8.18 7.04 -8.55
C SER A 63 -8.01 5.86 -7.58
N GLY A 64 -8.63 5.96 -6.41
CA GLY A 64 -8.69 4.89 -5.43
C GLY A 64 -9.42 3.65 -5.96
N ASP A 65 -10.45 3.83 -6.78
CA ASP A 65 -11.15 2.72 -7.44
C ASP A 65 -10.27 2.03 -8.49
N ASP A 66 -9.53 2.79 -9.30
CA ASP A 66 -8.55 2.23 -10.25
C ASP A 66 -7.44 1.45 -9.52
N CYS A 67 -6.89 2.04 -8.46
CA CYS A 67 -5.85 1.42 -7.66
C CYS A 67 -6.36 0.16 -6.93
N TYR A 68 -7.60 0.18 -6.41
CA TYR A 68 -8.23 -0.98 -5.79
C TYR A 68 -8.40 -2.14 -6.78
N LYS A 69 -8.88 -1.85 -8.00
CA LYS A 69 -9.04 -2.84 -9.08
C LYS A 69 -7.70 -3.45 -9.46
N PHE A 70 -6.66 -2.61 -9.61
CA PHE A 70 -5.31 -3.10 -9.90
C PHE A 70 -4.74 -3.95 -8.76
N ARG A 71 -4.88 -3.51 -7.50
CA ARG A 71 -4.51 -4.30 -6.32
C ARG A 71 -5.18 -5.68 -6.35
N CYS A 72 -6.47 -5.74 -6.66
CA CYS A 72 -7.20 -7.00 -6.78
C CYS A 72 -6.62 -7.91 -7.88
N SER A 73 -6.38 -7.39 -9.08
CA SER A 73 -5.82 -8.20 -10.17
C SER A 73 -4.39 -8.65 -9.87
N LEU A 74 -3.56 -7.78 -9.30
CA LEU A 74 -2.16 -8.11 -9.02
C LEU A 74 -2.05 -9.16 -7.91
N ILE A 75 -2.67 -8.91 -6.75
CA ILE A 75 -2.49 -9.75 -5.56
C ILE A 75 -3.21 -11.10 -5.69
N HIS A 76 -4.38 -11.14 -6.33
CA HIS A 76 -5.17 -12.37 -6.40
C HIS A 76 -5.03 -13.15 -7.71
N GLN A 77 -4.57 -12.50 -8.79
CA GLN A 77 -4.48 -13.13 -10.11
C GLN A 77 -3.08 -13.01 -10.74
N GLY A 78 -2.13 -12.32 -10.09
CA GLY A 78 -0.81 -12.06 -10.69
C GLY A 78 -0.89 -11.23 -11.99
N SER A 79 -1.97 -10.47 -12.17
CA SER A 79 -2.30 -9.81 -13.44
C SER A 79 -2.20 -8.29 -13.35
N SER A 80 -1.63 -7.68 -14.38
CA SER A 80 -1.64 -6.23 -14.58
C SER A 80 -2.95 -5.70 -15.18
N GLN A 81 -3.91 -6.58 -15.44
CA GLN A 81 -5.15 -6.29 -16.16
C GLN A 81 -6.35 -6.60 -15.26
N HIS A 82 -7.31 -5.69 -15.22
CA HIS A 82 -8.57 -5.89 -14.52
C HIS A 82 -9.74 -5.55 -15.46
N PRO A 83 -10.75 -6.43 -15.62
CA PRO A 83 -11.80 -6.27 -16.65
C PRO A 83 -12.68 -5.04 -16.46
N LYS A 84 -12.65 -4.43 -15.27
CA LYS A 84 -13.37 -3.19 -14.94
C LYS A 84 -12.46 -1.96 -14.78
N SER A 85 -11.17 -2.07 -15.12
CA SER A 85 -10.25 -0.92 -15.05
C SER A 85 -10.50 0.02 -16.22
N ASN A 86 -10.20 1.30 -16.01
CA ASN A 86 -10.16 2.29 -17.09
C ASN A 86 -8.93 2.13 -18.00
N TYR A 87 -7.95 1.33 -17.58
CA TYR A 87 -6.71 1.05 -18.32
C TYR A 87 -6.71 -0.37 -18.85
N SER A 88 -6.12 -0.59 -20.03
CA SER A 88 -5.91 -1.95 -20.56
C SER A 88 -4.98 -2.75 -19.62
N ARG A 89 -3.99 -2.07 -19.04
CA ARG A 89 -3.10 -2.54 -18.00
C ARG A 89 -2.45 -1.40 -17.24
N VAL A 90 -2.02 -1.70 -16.02
CA VAL A 90 -1.13 -0.83 -15.25
C VAL A 90 0.26 -1.43 -15.22
N LEU A 91 1.25 -0.68 -15.67
CA LEU A 91 2.64 -1.08 -15.76
C LEU A 91 3.47 -0.32 -14.73
N PHE A 92 4.25 -1.08 -13.96
CA PHE A 92 5.21 -0.54 -13.02
C PHE A 92 6.60 -0.54 -13.65
N VAL A 93 7.15 0.65 -13.85
CA VAL A 93 8.46 0.84 -14.48
C VAL A 93 9.52 0.90 -13.40
N GLU A 94 10.58 0.13 -13.58
CA GLU A 94 11.72 0.12 -12.68
C GLU A 94 12.54 1.43 -12.83
N PRO A 95 12.98 2.03 -11.72
CA PRO A 95 13.83 3.21 -11.73
C PRO A 95 15.16 2.90 -12.43
N SER A 96 15.76 3.90 -13.09
CA SER A 96 17.05 3.78 -13.79
C SER A 96 17.10 2.78 -14.95
N SER A 97 15.99 2.13 -15.30
CA SER A 97 15.89 1.26 -16.48
C SER A 97 15.92 2.04 -17.80
N THR A 98 15.64 3.35 -17.75
CA THR A 98 15.71 4.26 -18.89
C THR A 98 16.24 5.63 -18.46
N THR A 99 16.54 6.52 -19.42
CA THR A 99 16.89 7.92 -19.14
C THR A 99 15.71 8.75 -18.66
N ASN A 100 14.46 8.28 -18.87
CA ASN A 100 13.23 9.00 -18.55
C ASN A 100 12.52 8.36 -17.34
N ILE A 101 11.81 9.16 -16.57
CA ILE A 101 10.94 8.67 -15.49
C ILE A 101 9.52 8.52 -16.05
N PHE A 102 9.02 7.29 -16.06
CA PHE A 102 7.66 6.98 -16.51
C PHE A 102 6.71 6.93 -15.32
N HIS A 103 6.16 8.08 -14.94
CA HIS A 103 5.24 8.17 -13.81
C HIS A 103 4.02 9.03 -14.17
N LYS A 104 2.82 8.45 -14.01
CA LYS A 104 1.54 9.08 -14.40
C LYS A 104 1.50 9.39 -15.89
N LEU A 105 1.92 8.42 -16.69
CA LEU A 105 1.92 8.54 -18.15
C LEU A 105 1.03 7.46 -18.75
N ILE A 106 0.10 7.86 -19.61
CA ILE A 106 -0.62 6.93 -20.48
C ILE A 106 0.18 6.81 -21.77
N MET A 107 0.59 5.59 -22.11
CA MET A 107 1.22 5.27 -23.38
C MET A 107 0.40 4.17 -24.05
N ASN A 108 -0.10 4.47 -25.26
CA ASN A 108 -1.18 3.72 -25.89
C ASN A 108 -2.41 3.68 -24.96
N ASP A 109 -2.70 2.53 -24.36
CA ASP A 109 -3.83 2.28 -23.47
C ASP A 109 -3.41 1.84 -22.05
N ALA A 110 -2.09 1.83 -21.78
CA ALA A 110 -1.51 1.42 -20.52
C ALA A 110 -1.14 2.62 -19.65
N LEU A 111 -1.49 2.55 -18.36
CA LEU A 111 -0.98 3.49 -17.34
C LEU A 111 0.41 3.04 -16.90
N ASN A 112 1.40 3.92 -17.02
CA ASN A 112 2.78 3.67 -16.60
C ASN A 112 3.09 4.46 -15.32
N ILE A 113 3.59 3.75 -14.33
CA ILE A 113 3.89 4.27 -12.99
C ILE A 113 5.29 3.83 -12.58
N ASP A 114 6.12 4.77 -12.17
CA ASP A 114 7.40 4.44 -11.55
C ASP A 114 7.17 3.75 -10.20
N VAL A 115 7.76 2.57 -10.01
CA VAL A 115 7.55 1.74 -8.82
C VAL A 115 8.14 2.35 -7.54
N HIS A 116 9.27 3.04 -7.66
CA HIS A 116 9.89 3.75 -6.54
C HIS A 116 9.00 4.91 -6.09
N ILE A 117 8.51 5.72 -7.03
CA ILE A 117 7.66 6.86 -6.70
C ILE A 117 6.34 6.38 -6.10
N PHE A 118 5.68 5.38 -6.69
CA PHE A 118 4.42 4.85 -6.17
C PHE A 118 4.54 4.32 -4.75
N CYS A 119 5.54 3.46 -4.48
CA CYS A 119 5.71 2.89 -3.14
C CYS A 119 6.01 3.97 -2.11
N ASN A 120 6.84 4.97 -2.45
CA ASN A 120 7.11 6.11 -1.57
C ASN A 120 5.87 6.99 -1.37
N ASP A 121 5.01 7.14 -2.37
CA ASP A 121 3.75 7.87 -2.24
C ASP A 121 2.79 7.19 -1.28
N ILE A 122 2.68 5.87 -1.33
CA ILE A 122 1.95 5.07 -0.34
C ILE A 122 2.54 5.28 1.06
N VAL A 123 3.87 5.14 1.22
CA VAL A 123 4.53 5.33 2.52
C VAL A 123 4.25 6.72 3.10
N ALA A 124 4.34 7.76 2.28
CA ALA A 124 3.98 9.12 2.68
C ALA A 124 2.51 9.23 3.09
N GLY A 125 1.58 8.67 2.31
CA GLY A 125 0.15 8.66 2.64
C GLY A 125 -0.15 7.96 3.96
N VAL A 126 0.54 6.86 4.26
CA VAL A 126 0.42 6.17 5.57
C VAL A 126 0.95 7.03 6.71
N ASN A 127 2.06 7.73 6.52
CA ASN A 127 2.58 8.65 7.54
C ASN A 127 1.61 9.80 7.80
N ASP A 128 1.04 10.40 6.76
CA ASP A 128 0.04 11.48 6.88
C ASP A 128 -1.24 10.99 7.57
N TRP A 129 -1.66 9.77 7.28
CA TRP A 129 -2.79 9.12 7.96
C TRP A 129 -2.48 8.89 9.45
N LEU A 130 -1.32 8.32 9.78
CA LEU A 130 -0.90 8.05 11.16
C LEU A 130 -0.92 9.31 12.03
N GLN A 131 -0.40 10.43 11.51
CA GLN A 131 -0.40 11.72 12.23
C GLN A 131 -1.81 12.17 12.65
N LYS A 132 -2.85 11.77 11.90
CA LYS A 132 -4.24 12.15 12.17
C LYS A 132 -4.95 11.20 13.13
N VAL A 133 -4.62 9.91 13.08
CA VAL A 133 -5.45 8.88 13.74
C VAL A 133 -4.77 8.14 14.88
N GLU A 134 -3.44 8.20 15.04
CA GLU A 134 -2.71 7.34 15.98
C GLU A 134 -3.17 7.47 17.44
N ASN A 135 -3.72 8.63 17.80
CA ASN A 135 -4.21 8.91 19.15
C ASN A 135 -5.72 8.61 19.33
N SER A 136 -6.43 8.27 18.26
CA SER A 136 -7.86 7.96 18.30
C SER A 136 -8.15 6.62 18.99
N GLU A 137 -9.34 6.51 19.58
CA GLU A 137 -9.80 5.30 20.25
C GLU A 137 -9.90 4.11 19.27
N LEU A 138 -10.47 4.36 18.09
CA LEU A 138 -10.59 3.35 17.02
C LEU A 138 -9.24 2.81 16.59
N TYR A 139 -8.25 3.69 16.41
CA TYR A 139 -6.90 3.25 16.09
C TYR A 139 -6.36 2.34 17.18
N LYS A 140 -6.43 2.74 18.46
CA LYS A 140 -5.90 1.92 19.57
C LYS A 140 -6.57 0.54 19.63
N ILE A 141 -7.90 0.48 19.51
CA ILE A 141 -8.68 -0.76 19.55
C ILE A 141 -8.27 -1.70 18.41
N ASN A 142 -8.25 -1.20 17.17
CA ASN A 142 -8.01 -2.05 16.01
C ASN A 142 -6.52 -2.36 15.82
N TYR A 143 -5.64 -1.42 16.18
CA TYR A 143 -4.19 -1.60 16.10
C TYR A 143 -3.65 -2.58 17.15
N ASP A 144 -4.40 -2.88 18.21
CA ASP A 144 -4.01 -3.95 19.14
C ASP A 144 -3.96 -5.33 18.44
N LYS A 145 -4.84 -5.54 17.47
CA LYS A 145 -4.91 -6.76 16.63
C LYS A 145 -3.97 -6.70 15.41
N PHE A 146 -3.23 -5.60 15.23
CA PHE A 146 -2.36 -5.42 14.07
C PHE A 146 -1.12 -6.30 14.20
N MET A 147 -0.89 -7.13 13.18
CA MET A 147 0.27 -8.02 13.15
C MET A 147 1.58 -7.22 13.16
N ARG A 148 2.40 -7.42 14.19
CA ARG A 148 3.62 -6.67 14.45
C ARG A 148 4.72 -7.55 15.02
N ARG A 149 5.96 -7.07 14.89
CA ARG A 149 7.12 -7.74 15.47
C ARG A 149 7.14 -7.53 16.98
N TYR A 150 7.23 -8.62 17.74
CA TYR A 150 7.50 -8.64 19.17
C TYR A 150 8.93 -9.14 19.41
N PRO A 151 9.90 -8.25 19.72
CA PRO A 151 11.32 -8.63 19.82
C PRO A 151 11.62 -9.69 20.89
N ASN A 152 10.79 -9.77 21.93
CA ASN A 152 11.01 -10.64 23.10
C ASN A 152 9.95 -11.76 23.21
N GLY A 153 9.18 -12.00 22.15
CA GLY A 153 8.06 -12.94 22.14
C GLY A 153 6.71 -12.30 22.46
N LEU A 154 5.64 -13.06 22.26
CA LEU A 154 4.25 -12.69 22.57
C LEU A 154 3.72 -13.64 23.65
N LYS A 155 3.63 -13.17 24.90
CA LYS A 155 3.08 -13.95 26.01
C LYS A 155 1.57 -14.19 25.82
N PRO A 156 1.03 -15.36 26.25
CA PRO A 156 1.73 -16.52 26.81
C PRO A 156 2.29 -17.49 25.76
N TYR A 157 2.16 -17.19 24.46
CA TYR A 157 2.42 -18.13 23.37
C TYR A 157 3.91 -18.42 23.15
N ILE A 158 4.75 -17.38 23.01
CA ILE A 158 6.19 -17.50 22.76
C ILE A 158 6.92 -16.47 23.63
N VAL A 159 7.98 -16.88 24.33
CA VAL A 159 8.74 -16.01 25.25
C VAL A 159 10.23 -16.13 24.96
N GLY A 160 10.95 -15.00 24.96
CA GLY A 160 12.41 -14.95 24.86
C GLY A 160 12.98 -15.02 23.44
N VAL A 161 12.13 -15.14 22.41
CA VAL A 161 12.55 -15.10 20.99
C VAL A 161 11.67 -14.15 20.18
N PRO A 162 12.23 -13.43 19.17
CA PRO A 162 11.44 -12.55 18.34
C PRO A 162 10.36 -13.29 17.55
N VAL A 163 9.15 -12.75 17.54
CA VAL A 163 8.02 -13.29 16.75
C VAL A 163 7.31 -12.19 15.97
N ILE A 164 6.54 -12.57 14.97
CA ILE A 164 5.59 -11.72 14.27
C ILE A 164 4.21 -12.31 14.55
N GLY A 165 3.30 -11.49 15.08
CA GLY A 165 1.94 -11.90 15.42
C GLY A 165 1.06 -10.73 15.78
#